data_AF-A0ABD1F9G3-F1
#
_entry.id   AF-A0ABD1F9G3-F1
#
_cell.length_a   1.000
_cell.length_b   1.000
_cell.length_c   1.000
_cell.angle_alpha   90.00
_cell.angle_beta   90.00
_cell.angle_gamma   90.00
#
_symmetry.space_group_name_H-M   'P 1'
#
loop_
_entity.id
_entity.type
_entity.pdbx_description
1 polymer ?
#
loop_
_entity_poly.entity_id
_entity_poly.type
_entity_poly.pdbx_seq_one_letter_code
_entity_poly.pdbx_strand_id
1 'polypeptide(L)'
;MVYVKQLFFLAYISSICCDRQYNKEPDLLWRKSRTCQHKPYVALEPFYRKSILESTSSLIFIVLLGILFGFLFLGFMKGLVGLCCSKKLAEYGLSTLIDLPKPLNSYRESELKDRPVYYDVIGWPVHPDTGERTVRILSTKTEFCLNLIFFLAYPLAFTLKLCSVCCCIRDYQGEDDECFREINVIRYRSNDKSSTGPQIDKYKNNDHRETKDTNYVVNCMKYSQMSLEKLH
;
A
#
# COMPACT_ATOMS: atom_id res chain seq x y z
N MET A 1 6.82 -27.09 7.47
CA MET A 1 5.72 -26.45 8.24
C MET A 1 5.95 -26.46 9.76
N VAL A 2 7.20 -26.57 10.24
CA VAL A 2 7.55 -26.57 11.69
C VAL A 2 8.15 -25.22 12.12
N TYR A 3 8.90 -24.56 11.23
CA TYR A 3 9.59 -23.29 11.53
C TYR A 3 8.66 -22.06 11.63
N VAL A 4 7.53 -22.05 10.94
CA VAL A 4 6.56 -20.92 11.01
C VAL A 4 5.81 -20.91 12.35
N LYS A 5 5.50 -22.08 12.91
CA LYS A 5 4.91 -22.18 14.26
C LYS A 5 5.89 -21.72 15.33
N GLN A 6 7.19 -22.02 15.18
CA GLN A 6 8.21 -21.58 16.13
C GLN A 6 8.43 -20.06 16.10
N LEU A 7 8.38 -19.41 14.93
CA LEU A 7 8.52 -17.96 14.82
C LEU A 7 7.35 -17.19 15.44
N PHE A 8 6.11 -17.67 15.25
CA PHE A 8 4.93 -17.09 15.93
C PHE A 8 4.95 -17.34 17.43
N PHE A 9 5.44 -18.50 17.89
CA PHE A 9 5.57 -18.79 19.32
C PHE A 9 6.62 -17.89 19.99
N LEU A 10 7.74 -17.61 19.31
CA LEU A 10 8.77 -16.69 19.81
C LEU A 10 8.29 -15.24 19.84
N ALA A 11 7.56 -14.78 18.82
CA ALA A 11 6.95 -13.44 18.80
C ALA A 11 5.88 -13.27 19.90
N TYR A 12 5.06 -14.30 20.11
CA TYR A 12 4.04 -14.33 21.17
C TYR A 12 4.67 -14.33 22.58
N ILE A 13 5.75 -15.10 22.79
CA ILE A 13 6.49 -15.10 24.07
C ILE A 13 7.17 -13.75 24.32
N SER A 14 7.76 -13.10 23.30
CA SER A 14 8.35 -11.77 23.46
C SER A 14 7.31 -10.70 23.83
N SER A 15 6.07 -10.84 23.35
CA SER A 15 4.98 -9.92 23.71
C SER A 15 4.48 -10.12 25.15
N ILE A 16 4.52 -11.35 25.68
CA ILE A 16 4.07 -11.65 27.05
C ILE A 16 5.13 -11.32 28.10
N CYS A 17 6.42 -11.42 27.76
CA CYS A 17 7.49 -11.16 28.73
C CYS A 17 7.73 -9.67 29.02
N CYS A 18 7.34 -8.75 28.13
CA CYS A 18 7.51 -7.32 28.34
C CYS A 18 6.50 -6.71 29.32
N ASP A 19 5.38 -7.39 29.63
CA ASP A 19 4.31 -6.80 30.45
C ASP A 19 4.37 -7.22 31.94
N ARG A 20 5.36 -8.03 32.35
CA ARG A 20 5.40 -8.66 33.68
C ARG A 20 6.51 -8.19 34.63
N GLN A 21 7.09 -7.00 34.41
CA GLN A 21 8.24 -6.58 35.22
C GLN A 21 8.26 -5.12 35.72
N TYR A 22 7.11 -4.46 35.84
CA TYR A 22 7.00 -3.20 36.56
C TYR A 22 5.80 -3.22 37.51
N ASN A 23 5.97 -3.86 38.66
CA ASN A 23 5.29 -3.47 39.91
C ASN A 23 5.86 -4.28 41.07
N LYS A 24 6.84 -3.70 41.76
CA LYS A 24 7.01 -3.75 43.22
C LYS A 24 8.25 -2.94 43.64
N GLU A 25 7.99 -1.76 44.17
CA GLU A 25 8.84 -1.04 45.10
C GLU A 25 7.94 -0.65 46.29
N PRO A 26 8.50 -0.21 47.43
CA PRO A 26 9.54 -0.80 48.27
C PRO A 26 8.96 -1.10 49.67
N ASP A 27 9.72 -1.76 50.55
CA ASP A 27 9.73 -1.41 51.97
C ASP A 27 10.72 -2.32 52.70
N LEU A 28 11.85 -1.76 53.15
CA LEU A 28 12.63 -2.32 54.26
C LEU A 28 13.55 -1.26 54.88
N LEU A 29 12.96 -0.58 55.86
CA LEU A 29 13.53 -0.19 57.17
C LEU A 29 15.05 0.03 57.30
N TRP A 30 15.38 1.30 57.53
CA TRP A 30 16.65 1.82 57.99
C TRP A 30 17.15 1.18 59.30
N ARG A 31 18.39 0.68 59.28
CA ARG A 31 19.20 0.48 60.50
C ARG A 31 20.41 1.39 60.46
N LYS A 32 20.36 2.47 61.26
CA LYS A 32 21.51 3.35 61.54
C LYS A 32 22.60 2.53 62.26
N SER A 33 23.77 2.39 61.64
CA SER A 33 25.01 2.18 62.38
C SER A 33 26.10 3.06 61.77
N ARG A 34 26.65 3.94 62.61
CA ARG A 34 27.76 4.83 62.27
C ARG A 34 29.05 4.03 62.40
N THR A 35 29.67 3.70 61.28
CA THR A 35 31.12 3.48 61.21
C THR A 35 31.62 4.04 59.89
N CYS A 36 32.38 5.13 59.97
CA CYS A 36 33.14 5.65 58.84
C CYS A 36 34.31 4.69 58.61
N GLN A 37 34.08 3.64 57.83
CA GLN A 37 35.16 2.91 57.18
C GLN A 37 35.32 3.49 55.78
N HIS A 38 36.41 4.23 55.59
CA HIS A 38 36.93 4.54 54.27
C HIS A 38 37.06 3.21 53.50
N LYS A 39 36.13 2.95 52.58
CA LYS A 39 36.36 1.93 51.56
C LYS A 39 37.53 2.45 50.71
N PRO A 40 38.60 1.66 50.51
CA PRO A 40 39.61 2.02 49.54
C PRO A 40 38.91 2.25 48.20
N TYR A 41 39.46 3.15 47.39
CA TYR A 41 39.12 3.27 45.97
C TYR A 41 39.32 1.89 45.34
N VAL A 42 38.27 1.06 45.39
CA VAL A 42 38.16 -0.13 44.56
C VAL A 42 38.06 0.45 43.18
N ALA A 43 39.15 0.22 42.43
CA ALA A 43 39.32 0.51 41.03
C ALA A 43 37.97 0.59 40.35
N LEU A 44 37.73 1.73 39.70
CA LEU A 44 36.75 1.92 38.63
C LEU A 44 36.42 0.56 38.03
N GLU A 45 35.38 -0.11 38.56
CA GLU A 45 34.97 -1.38 37.99
C GLU A 45 34.69 -1.03 36.52
N PRO A 46 35.10 -1.85 35.54
CA PRO A 46 34.68 -1.64 34.17
C PRO A 46 33.16 -1.92 34.11
N PHE A 47 32.37 -1.01 34.68
CA PHE A 47 30.97 -1.12 35.04
C PHE A 47 30.05 -1.06 33.81
N TYR A 48 30.60 -1.23 32.61
CA TYR A 48 29.84 -1.12 31.38
C TYR A 48 30.45 -1.88 30.20
N ARG A 49 31.00 -3.07 30.46
CA ARG A 49 31.27 -4.03 29.37
C ARG A 49 30.77 -5.43 29.71
N LYS A 50 29.51 -5.53 30.17
CA LYS A 50 28.71 -6.70 29.72
C LYS A 50 28.74 -6.64 28.21
N SER A 51 29.48 -7.56 27.61
CA SER A 51 29.66 -7.54 26.16
C SER A 51 28.28 -7.55 25.54
N ILE A 52 28.03 -6.70 24.54
CA ILE A 52 26.74 -6.67 23.81
C ILE A 52 26.36 -8.07 23.29
N LEU A 53 27.35 -8.96 23.18
CA LEU A 53 27.24 -10.36 22.77
C LEU A 53 26.79 -11.33 23.88
N GLU A 54 26.77 -10.91 25.14
CA GLU A 54 26.39 -11.78 26.26
C GLU A 54 24.88 -11.74 26.55
N SER A 55 24.23 -10.62 26.22
CA SER A 55 22.79 -10.47 26.36
C SER A 55 22.07 -11.17 25.21
N THR A 56 21.30 -12.22 25.51
CA THR A 56 20.50 -12.97 24.53
C THR A 56 19.58 -12.06 23.70
N SER A 57 18.99 -11.03 24.31
CA SER A 57 18.15 -10.04 23.63
C SER A 57 18.91 -9.25 22.55
N SER A 58 20.13 -8.83 22.86
CA SER A 58 21.01 -8.12 21.93
C SER A 58 21.44 -9.02 20.77
N LEU A 59 21.75 -10.29 21.03
CA LEU A 59 22.04 -11.25 19.96
C LEU A 59 20.85 -11.45 19.02
N ILE A 60 19.64 -11.62 19.55
CA ILE A 60 18.42 -11.75 18.74
C ILE A 60 18.22 -10.49 17.89
N PHE A 61 18.39 -9.30 18.47
CA PHE A 61 18.26 -8.05 17.74
C PHE A 61 19.28 -7.93 16.59
N ILE A 62 20.54 -8.30 16.82
CA ILE A 62 21.59 -8.30 15.79
C ILE A 62 21.24 -9.27 14.66
N VAL A 63 20.75 -10.47 14.99
CA VAL A 63 20.33 -11.47 13.99
C VAL A 63 19.15 -10.94 13.16
N LEU A 64 18.12 -10.38 13.80
CA LEU A 64 16.98 -9.79 13.10
C LEU A 64 17.39 -8.64 12.18
N LEU A 65 18.28 -7.77 12.67
CA LEU A 65 18.83 -6.67 11.89
C LEU A 65 19.62 -7.19 10.68
N GLY A 66 20.43 -8.23 10.87
CA GLY A 66 21.17 -8.90 9.79
C GLY A 66 20.25 -9.51 8.72
N ILE A 67 19.16 -10.17 9.13
CA ILE A 67 18.14 -10.70 8.20
C ILE A 67 17.49 -9.56 7.41
N LEU A 68 17.11 -8.47 8.10
CA LEU A 68 16.51 -7.30 7.46
C LEU A 68 17.46 -6.64 6.44
N PHE A 69 18.73 -6.46 6.80
CA PHE A 69 19.75 -5.98 5.87
C PHE A 69 19.96 -6.95 4.70
N GLY A 70 19.93 -8.26 4.94
CA GLY A 70 20.01 -9.28 3.89
C GLY A 70 18.87 -9.17 2.88
N PHE A 71 17.63 -9.00 3.35
CA PHE A 71 16.47 -8.80 2.46
C PHE A 71 16.54 -7.48 1.69
N LEU A 72 16.97 -6.39 2.34
CA LEU A 72 17.19 -5.12 1.64
C LEU A 72 18.28 -5.24 0.58
N PHE A 73 19.38 -5.96 0.87
CA PHE A 73 20.45 -6.19 -0.10
C PHE A 73 19.97 -7.01 -1.29
N LEU A 74 19.20 -8.09 -1.07
CA LEU A 74 18.61 -8.88 -2.16
C LEU A 74 17.63 -8.05 -2.99
N GLY A 75 16.80 -7.22 -2.35
CA GLY A 75 15.90 -6.30 -3.04
C GLY A 75 16.64 -5.26 -3.86
N PHE A 76 17.72 -4.72 -3.32
CA PHE A 76 18.62 -3.81 -4.03
C PHE A 76 19.24 -4.47 -5.26
N MET A 77 19.80 -5.69 -5.12
CA MET A 77 20.35 -6.44 -6.24
C MET A 77 19.30 -6.73 -7.31
N LYS A 78 18.08 -7.11 -6.92
CA LYS A 78 16.96 -7.30 -7.86
C LYS A 78 16.59 -5.99 -8.57
N GLY A 79 16.56 -4.87 -7.84
CA GLY A 79 16.34 -3.55 -8.40
C GLY A 79 17.41 -3.14 -9.43
N LEU A 80 18.69 -3.43 -9.13
CA LEU A 80 19.80 -3.20 -10.07
C LEU A 80 19.68 -4.08 -11.34
N VAL A 81 19.33 -5.36 -11.19
CA VAL A 81 19.10 -6.24 -12.34
C VAL A 81 17.96 -5.72 -13.23
N GLY A 82 16.91 -5.17 -12.62
CA GLY A 82 15.80 -4.56 -13.36
C GLY A 82 16.21 -3.30 -14.13
N LEU A 83 17.11 -2.49 -13.54
CA LEU A 83 17.67 -1.32 -14.20
C LEU A 83 18.63 -1.67 -15.35
N CYS A 84 19.48 -2.69 -15.17
CA CYS A 84 20.60 -2.98 -16.08
C CYS A 84 20.31 -4.03 -17.15
N CYS A 85 19.57 -5.09 -16.84
CA CYS A 85 19.50 -6.27 -17.71
C CYS A 85 18.23 -6.36 -18.54
N SER A 86 17.05 -6.41 -17.89
CA SER A 86 15.81 -6.73 -18.60
C SER A 86 14.55 -6.38 -17.80
N LYS A 87 13.61 -5.69 -18.46
CA LYS A 87 12.28 -5.36 -17.91
C LYS A 87 11.52 -6.60 -17.42
N LYS A 88 11.58 -7.69 -18.19
CA LYS A 88 10.88 -8.96 -17.88
C LYS A 88 11.32 -9.55 -16.53
N LEU A 89 12.60 -9.43 -16.16
CA LEU A 89 13.12 -9.96 -14.89
C LEU A 89 12.73 -9.07 -13.70
N ALA A 90 12.60 -7.77 -13.94
CA ALA A 90 12.19 -6.79 -12.95
C ALA A 90 10.71 -6.93 -12.59
N GLU A 91 9.86 -7.17 -13.60
CA GLU A 91 8.43 -7.40 -13.44
C GLU A 91 8.11 -8.80 -12.90
N TYR A 92 9.05 -9.75 -13.04
CA TYR A 92 8.86 -11.11 -12.54
C TYR A 92 8.61 -11.13 -11.03
N GLY A 93 7.45 -11.66 -10.64
CA GLY A 93 6.96 -11.75 -9.27
C GLY A 93 6.26 -10.49 -8.76
N LEU A 94 6.47 -9.33 -9.40
CA LEU A 94 5.85 -8.06 -8.99
C LEU A 94 4.33 -8.09 -9.18
N SER A 95 3.87 -8.85 -10.18
CA SER A 95 2.45 -9.10 -10.47
C SER A 95 1.70 -9.76 -9.31
N THR A 96 2.38 -10.39 -8.36
CA THR A 96 1.76 -11.02 -7.18
C THR A 96 1.56 -10.03 -6.04
N LEU A 97 2.29 -8.91 -6.04
CA LEU A 97 2.22 -7.89 -4.98
C LEU A 97 1.32 -6.72 -5.35
N ILE A 98 1.03 -6.54 -6.63
CA ILE A 98 0.30 -5.38 -7.14
C ILE A 98 -0.80 -5.91 -8.03
N ASP A 99 -2.02 -5.47 -7.75
CA ASP A 99 -3.16 -5.70 -8.63
C ASP A 99 -2.98 -4.87 -9.90
N LEU A 100 -2.59 -5.56 -10.98
CA LEU A 100 -2.59 -5.01 -12.35
C LEU A 100 -3.83 -5.55 -13.08
N PRO A 101 -4.47 -4.76 -13.96
CA PRO A 101 -3.96 -3.55 -14.60
C PRO A 101 -4.40 -2.22 -13.93
N LYS A 102 -3.43 -1.32 -13.69
CA LYS A 102 -3.70 0.04 -13.18
C LYS A 102 -3.87 1.02 -14.36
N PRO A 103 -4.87 1.92 -14.34
CA PRO A 103 -5.01 2.94 -15.37
C PRO A 103 -3.77 3.85 -15.42
N LEU A 104 -3.25 4.03 -16.62
CA LEU A 104 -2.14 4.91 -16.97
C LEU A 104 -2.68 6.24 -17.51
N ASN A 105 -2.22 7.36 -16.95
CA ASN A 105 -2.60 8.69 -17.45
C ASN A 105 -1.92 9.01 -18.79
N SER A 106 -0.68 8.56 -18.97
CA SER A 106 0.11 8.71 -20.19
C SER A 106 1.19 7.64 -20.28
N TYR A 107 1.66 7.35 -21.50
CA TYR A 107 2.79 6.46 -21.70
C TYR A 107 4.06 7.03 -21.06
N ARG A 108 4.92 6.13 -20.55
CA ARG A 108 6.18 6.53 -19.92
C ARG A 108 7.34 6.59 -20.90
N GLU A 109 7.21 5.88 -22.02
CA GLU A 109 8.11 5.93 -23.16
C GLU A 109 8.07 7.32 -23.80
N SER A 110 9.25 7.89 -24.04
CA SER A 110 9.40 9.23 -24.63
C SER A 110 8.69 9.36 -25.98
N GLU A 111 8.76 8.31 -26.78
CA GLU A 111 8.20 8.19 -28.12
C GLU A 111 6.66 8.12 -28.14
N LEU A 112 6.04 7.76 -27.01
CA LEU A 112 4.59 7.61 -26.90
C LEU A 112 3.94 8.60 -25.94
N LYS A 113 4.73 9.41 -25.22
CA LYS A 113 4.27 10.24 -24.10
C LYS A 113 3.09 11.17 -24.43
N ASP A 114 3.06 11.72 -25.63
CA ASP A 114 2.02 12.66 -26.09
C ASP A 114 0.84 11.96 -26.79
N ARG A 115 0.86 10.63 -26.88
CA ARG A 115 -0.21 9.84 -27.51
C ARG A 115 -1.23 9.37 -26.46
N PRO A 116 -2.51 9.22 -26.85
CA PRO A 116 -3.53 8.67 -25.96
C PRO A 116 -3.23 7.21 -25.61
N VAL A 117 -3.46 6.83 -24.35
CA VAL A 117 -3.24 5.45 -23.88
C VAL A 117 -4.35 4.53 -24.40
N TYR A 118 -3.96 3.46 -25.09
CA TYR A 118 -4.87 2.43 -25.58
C TYR A 118 -4.83 1.24 -24.64
N TYR A 119 -5.99 0.63 -24.44
CA TYR A 119 -6.17 -0.53 -23.58
C TYR A 119 -6.76 -1.69 -24.36
N ASP A 120 -6.29 -2.89 -24.06
CA ASP A 120 -6.85 -4.15 -24.55
C ASP A 120 -8.23 -4.43 -23.92
N VAL A 121 -8.94 -5.46 -24.42
CA VAL A 121 -10.24 -5.92 -23.90
C VAL A 121 -10.20 -6.30 -22.41
N ILE A 122 -9.03 -6.70 -21.91
CA ILE A 122 -8.79 -7.06 -20.50
C ILE A 122 -8.35 -5.84 -19.66
N GLY A 123 -8.25 -4.65 -20.27
CA GLY A 123 -7.86 -3.41 -19.56
C GLY A 123 -6.35 -3.20 -19.41
N TRP A 124 -5.52 -3.96 -20.12
CA TRP A 124 -4.05 -3.77 -20.11
C TRP A 124 -3.62 -2.69 -21.11
N PRO A 125 -2.69 -1.80 -20.76
CA PRO A 125 -2.17 -0.82 -21.71
C PRO A 125 -1.39 -1.53 -22.82
N VAL A 126 -1.65 -1.13 -24.07
CA VAL A 126 -1.03 -1.70 -25.28
C VAL A 126 -0.39 -0.61 -26.11
N HIS A 127 0.63 -0.97 -26.88
CA HIS A 127 1.27 -0.04 -27.81
C HIS A 127 0.27 0.40 -28.89
N PRO A 128 0.14 1.71 -29.22
CA PRO A 128 -0.88 2.20 -30.15
C PRO A 128 -0.73 1.63 -31.56
N ASP A 129 0.51 1.45 -32.03
CA ASP A 129 0.78 1.05 -33.41
C ASP A 129 0.78 -0.49 -33.61
N THR A 130 1.15 -1.27 -32.59
CA THR A 130 1.29 -2.74 -32.71
C THR A 130 0.19 -3.51 -31.97
N GLY A 131 -0.50 -2.87 -31.02
CA GLY A 131 -1.46 -3.55 -30.15
C GLY A 131 -0.82 -4.50 -29.13
N GLU A 132 0.52 -4.54 -29.03
CA GLU A 132 1.21 -5.45 -28.12
C GLU A 132 1.34 -4.89 -26.71
N ARG A 133 1.38 -5.77 -25.69
CA ARG A 133 1.59 -5.43 -24.28
C ARG A 133 3.09 -5.21 -23.96
N THR A 134 3.74 -4.33 -24.71
CA THR A 134 5.18 -4.02 -24.58
C THR A 134 5.46 -2.75 -23.77
N VAL A 135 4.40 -2.04 -23.39
CA VAL A 135 4.42 -0.74 -22.70
C VAL A 135 4.71 -0.91 -21.21
N ARG A 136 5.54 -0.01 -20.64
CA ARG A 136 5.85 0.03 -19.21
C ARG A 136 4.72 0.59 -18.36
N ILE A 137 4.14 -0.28 -17.53
CA ILE A 137 3.03 0.03 -16.62
C ILE A 137 3.51 0.72 -15.35
N LEU A 138 4.76 0.48 -14.93
CA LEU A 138 5.39 1.11 -13.76
C LEU A 138 6.55 2.03 -14.18
N SER A 139 6.77 3.09 -13.39
CA SER A 139 7.90 3.98 -13.65
C SER A 139 9.17 3.28 -13.21
N THR A 140 10.29 3.54 -13.87
CA THR A 140 11.57 2.92 -13.49
C THR A 140 11.90 3.14 -12.01
N LYS A 141 11.55 4.31 -11.47
CA LYS A 141 11.71 4.62 -10.03
C LYS A 141 10.80 3.77 -9.16
N THR A 142 9.52 3.66 -9.54
CA THR A 142 8.54 2.85 -8.80
C THR A 142 8.91 1.38 -8.85
N GLU A 143 9.30 0.87 -10.01
CA GLU A 143 9.76 -0.51 -10.23
C GLU A 143 10.99 -0.82 -9.37
N PHE A 144 11.96 0.10 -9.30
CA PHE A 144 13.11 -0.03 -8.40
C PHE A 144 12.68 -0.08 -6.93
N CYS A 145 11.84 0.86 -6.48
CA CYS A 145 11.35 0.89 -5.11
C CYS A 145 10.58 -0.39 -4.74
N LEU A 146 9.73 -0.89 -5.65
CA LEU A 146 8.96 -2.11 -5.45
C LEU A 146 9.86 -3.34 -5.36
N ASN A 147 10.90 -3.42 -6.22
CA ASN A 147 11.89 -4.50 -6.16
C ASN A 147 12.74 -4.43 -4.87
N LEU A 148 13.03 -3.24 -4.36
CA LEU A 148 13.75 -3.03 -3.10
C LEU A 148 12.96 -3.57 -1.90
N ILE A 149 11.66 -3.28 -1.86
CA ILE A 149 10.79 -3.77 -0.77
C ILE A 149 10.25 -5.19 -1.02
N PHE A 150 10.43 -5.76 -2.21
CA PHE A 150 9.83 -7.03 -2.63
C PHE A 150 10.08 -8.15 -1.62
N PHE A 151 11.33 -8.33 -1.20
CA PHE A 151 11.70 -9.41 -0.27
C PHE A 151 11.19 -9.20 1.15
N LEU A 152 10.79 -7.98 1.53
CA LEU A 152 10.09 -7.71 2.79
C LEU A 152 8.59 -7.86 2.63
N ALA A 153 8.02 -7.26 1.59
CA ALA A 153 6.59 -7.19 1.37
C ALA A 153 6.00 -8.55 0.98
N TYR A 154 6.70 -9.36 0.18
CA TYR A 154 6.24 -10.68 -0.26
C TYR A 154 5.95 -11.65 0.89
N PRO A 155 6.88 -11.94 1.82
CA PRO A 155 6.59 -12.81 2.95
C PRO A 155 5.51 -12.22 3.86
N LEU A 156 5.46 -10.90 4.05
CA LEU A 156 4.40 -10.25 4.83
C LEU A 156 3.02 -10.48 4.18
N ALA A 157 2.89 -10.20 2.88
CA ALA A 157 1.65 -10.44 2.13
C ALA A 157 1.24 -11.91 2.19
N PHE A 158 2.20 -12.84 2.06
CA PHE A 158 1.94 -14.27 2.17
C PHE A 158 1.48 -14.67 3.59
N THR A 159 2.11 -14.13 4.65
CA THR A 159 1.67 -14.39 6.03
C THR A 159 0.28 -13.83 6.31
N LEU A 160 -0.05 -12.64 5.77
CA LEU A 160 -1.38 -12.06 5.87
C LEU A 160 -2.42 -12.91 5.14
N LYS A 161 -2.10 -13.40 3.94
CA LYS A 161 -2.98 -14.31 3.18
C LYS A 161 -3.18 -15.64 3.89
N LEU A 162 -2.13 -16.22 4.48
CA LEU A 162 -2.30 -17.41 5.31
C LEU A 162 -3.11 -17.12 6.56
N CYS A 163 -2.95 -15.93 7.16
CA CYS A 163 -3.74 -15.52 8.31
C CYS A 163 -5.22 -15.35 7.95
N SER A 164 -5.55 -14.76 6.79
CA SER A 164 -6.94 -14.62 6.32
C SER A 164 -7.58 -15.96 5.95
N VAL A 165 -6.79 -16.94 5.51
CA VAL A 165 -7.28 -18.31 5.28
C VAL A 165 -7.47 -19.08 6.59
N CYS A 166 -6.59 -18.90 7.58
CA CYS A 166 -6.64 -19.60 8.87
C CYS A 166 -7.63 -18.99 9.86
N CYS A 167 -7.77 -17.67 9.87
CA CYS A 167 -8.74 -16.91 10.65
C CYS A 167 -9.82 -16.51 9.67
N CYS A 168 -11.04 -17.07 9.78
CA CYS A 168 -12.19 -16.87 8.89
C CYS A 168 -12.66 -15.40 8.73
N ILE A 169 -11.76 -14.49 8.36
CA ILE A 169 -12.06 -13.16 7.88
C ILE A 169 -12.62 -13.43 6.51
N ARG A 170 -13.96 -13.49 6.42
CA ARG A 170 -14.69 -13.44 5.15
C ARG A 170 -13.99 -12.40 4.29
N ASP A 171 -13.38 -12.85 3.21
CA ASP A 171 -12.88 -11.97 2.17
C ASP A 171 -14.03 -11.00 1.86
N TYR A 172 -13.83 -9.72 2.17
CA TYR A 172 -14.59 -8.63 1.57
C TYR A 172 -14.16 -8.56 0.10
N GLN A 173 -14.44 -9.62 -0.66
CA GLN A 173 -14.52 -9.56 -2.13
C GLN A 173 -15.92 -9.04 -2.50
N GLY A 174 -16.30 -7.90 -1.92
CA GLY A 174 -17.58 -7.27 -2.15
C GLY A 174 -17.36 -5.84 -2.65
N GLU A 175 -17.69 -5.63 -3.92
CA GLU A 175 -18.19 -4.36 -4.48
C GLU A 175 -17.20 -3.29 -5.01
N ASP A 176 -15.89 -3.53 -5.08
CA ASP A 176 -15.01 -2.53 -5.75
C ASP A 176 -15.15 -2.53 -7.30
N ASP A 177 -15.75 -3.56 -7.90
CA ASP A 177 -16.04 -3.60 -9.33
C ASP A 177 -17.24 -2.70 -9.74
N GLU A 178 -18.05 -2.24 -8.78
CA GLU A 178 -19.13 -1.28 -9.07
C GLU A 178 -18.67 0.17 -9.02
N CYS A 179 -17.68 0.50 -8.18
CA CYS A 179 -17.16 1.87 -8.06
C CYS A 179 -16.39 2.34 -9.32
N PHE A 180 -15.71 1.42 -10.02
CA PHE A 180 -15.01 1.75 -11.27
C PHE A 180 -15.88 1.70 -12.53
N ARG A 181 -17.13 1.21 -12.43
CA ARG A 181 -18.09 1.25 -13.55
C ARG A 181 -18.66 2.65 -13.80
N GLU A 182 -18.58 3.55 -12.82
CA GLU A 182 -19.12 4.90 -12.92
C GLU A 182 -18.10 5.96 -13.35
N ILE A 183 -16.85 5.56 -13.66
CA ILE A 183 -15.99 6.40 -14.46
C ILE A 183 -16.48 6.28 -15.90
N ASN A 184 -17.28 7.27 -16.32
CA ASN A 184 -17.66 7.51 -17.70
C ASN A 184 -16.40 7.72 -18.56
N VAL A 185 -15.73 6.63 -18.93
CA VAL A 185 -14.73 6.65 -19.99
C VAL A 185 -15.51 6.86 -21.28
N ILE A 186 -15.57 8.10 -21.74
CA ILE A 186 -16.11 8.45 -23.05
C ILE A 186 -15.20 7.78 -24.09
N ARG A 187 -15.57 6.56 -24.48
CA ARG A 187 -14.92 5.79 -25.53
C ARG A 187 -15.31 6.46 -26.86
N TYR A 188 -14.50 7.38 -27.35
CA TYR A 188 -14.65 7.90 -28.71
C TYR A 188 -14.25 6.79 -29.69
N ARG A 189 -15.21 5.93 -30.05
CA ARG A 189 -15.07 4.96 -31.13
C ARG A 189 -15.34 5.71 -32.44
N SER A 190 -14.29 6.30 -33.02
CA SER A 190 -14.33 6.69 -34.42
C SER A 190 -14.40 5.43 -35.27
N ASN A 191 -15.48 5.29 -36.04
CA ASN A 191 -15.88 4.12 -36.84
C ASN A 191 -16.48 2.96 -36.03
N ASP A 192 -17.81 2.93 -35.92
CA ASP A 192 -18.61 2.10 -36.82
C ASP A 192 -20.11 2.22 -36.52
N LYS A 193 -20.91 2.13 -37.59
CA LYS A 193 -22.37 2.09 -37.57
C LYS A 193 -22.86 0.80 -36.88
N SER A 194 -23.03 0.82 -35.56
CA SER A 194 -23.91 -0.15 -34.88
C SER A 194 -24.54 0.47 -33.63
N SER A 195 -25.86 0.60 -33.70
CA SER A 195 -26.71 1.29 -32.74
C SER A 195 -27.10 0.39 -31.55
N THR A 196 -26.15 0.09 -30.68
CA THR A 196 -26.43 -0.65 -29.43
C THR A 196 -25.57 -0.14 -28.27
N GLY A 197 -25.51 1.18 -28.11
CA GLY A 197 -25.02 1.82 -26.89
C GLY A 197 -26.20 2.31 -26.03
N PRO A 198 -26.02 2.51 -24.71
CA PRO A 198 -27.02 3.17 -23.88
C PRO A 198 -27.40 4.51 -24.51
N GLN A 199 -28.68 4.69 -24.83
CA GLN A 199 -29.15 5.94 -25.41
C GLN A 199 -28.97 7.06 -24.38
N ILE A 200 -28.07 8.00 -24.70
CA ILE A 200 -27.98 9.25 -23.97
C ILE A 200 -29.32 9.96 -24.19
N ASP A 201 -30.12 10.12 -23.13
CA ASP A 201 -31.38 10.87 -23.18
C ASP A 201 -31.04 12.35 -23.40
N LYS A 202 -30.92 12.72 -24.67
CA LYS A 202 -30.80 14.10 -25.12
C LYS A 202 -32.19 14.61 -25.46
N TYR A 203 -32.48 15.84 -25.06
CA TYR A 203 -33.67 16.56 -25.52
C TYR A 203 -33.73 16.51 -27.05
N LYS A 204 -34.87 16.05 -27.58
CA LYS A 204 -35.15 16.11 -29.01
C LYS A 204 -35.72 17.50 -29.32
N ASN A 205 -35.51 18.01 -30.53
CA ASN A 205 -35.92 19.36 -30.94
C ASN A 205 -37.43 19.68 -30.79
N ASN A 206 -38.29 18.68 -30.54
CA ASN A 206 -39.73 18.83 -30.30
C ASN A 206 -40.16 18.39 -28.89
N ASP A 207 -39.23 18.30 -27.94
CA ASP A 207 -39.49 17.78 -26.61
C ASP A 207 -39.87 18.91 -25.63
N HIS A 208 -41.11 18.90 -25.15
CA HIS A 208 -41.60 19.88 -24.17
C HIS A 208 -40.94 19.74 -22.79
N ARG A 209 -40.11 18.72 -22.57
CA ARG A 209 -39.35 18.52 -21.32
C ARG A 209 -38.40 19.69 -21.03
N GLU A 210 -37.68 20.20 -22.04
CA GLU A 210 -36.77 21.34 -21.86
C GLU A 210 -37.52 22.60 -21.39
N THR A 211 -38.69 22.88 -21.99
CA THR A 211 -39.52 24.03 -21.60
C THR A 211 -40.06 23.87 -20.18
N LYS A 212 -40.44 22.65 -19.76
CA LYS A 212 -40.92 22.37 -18.40
C LYS A 212 -39.83 22.58 -17.37
N ASP A 213 -38.64 22.06 -17.61
CA ASP A 213 -37.51 22.19 -16.69
C ASP A 213 -37.05 23.64 -16.58
N THR A 214 -37.00 24.35 -17.70
CA THR A 214 -36.71 25.80 -17.73
C THR A 214 -37.73 26.58 -16.90
N ASN A 215 -39.02 26.31 -17.07
CA ASN A 215 -40.08 26.99 -16.32
C ASN A 215 -40.03 26.65 -14.82
N TYR A 216 -39.69 25.42 -14.46
CA TYR A 216 -39.52 25.01 -13.07
C TYR A 216 -38.40 25.81 -12.40
N VAL A 217 -37.23 25.90 -13.02
CA VAL A 217 -36.09 26.64 -12.47
C VAL A 217 -36.41 28.13 -12.33
N VAL A 218 -37.05 28.73 -13.34
CA VAL A 218 -37.48 30.14 -13.28
C VAL A 218 -38.47 30.37 -12.13
N ASN A 219 -39.42 29.47 -11.91
CA ASN A 219 -40.37 29.58 -10.81
C ASN A 219 -39.66 29.45 -9.45
N CYS A 220 -38.74 28.48 -9.29
CA CYS A 220 -37.94 28.35 -8.08
C CYS A 220 -37.13 29.62 -7.77
N MET A 221 -36.52 30.24 -8.78
CA MET A 221 -35.81 31.52 -8.61
C MET A 221 -36.75 32.64 -8.14
N LYS A 222 -37.94 32.75 -8.73
CA LYS A 222 -38.94 33.75 -8.31
C LYS A 222 -39.40 33.53 -6.86
N TYR A 223 -39.66 32.30 -6.47
CA TYR A 223 -40.01 31.98 -5.08
C TYR A 223 -38.88 32.35 -4.12
N SER A 224 -37.64 32.07 -4.48
CA SER A 224 -36.47 32.45 -3.67
C SER A 224 -36.36 33.97 -3.50
N GLN A 225 -36.60 34.74 -4.57
CA GLN A 225 -36.62 36.21 -4.50
C GLN A 225 -37.73 36.74 -3.59
N MET A 226 -38.96 36.23 -3.73
CA MET A 226 -40.09 36.64 -2.88
C MET A 226 -39.88 36.29 -1.40
N SER A 227 -39.18 35.19 -1.11
CA SER A 227 -38.80 34.83 0.26
C SER A 227 -37.79 35.80 0.86
N LEU A 228 -36.85 36.32 0.06
CA LEU A 228 -35.86 37.31 0.51
C LEU A 228 -36.47 38.69 0.73
N GLU A 229 -37.41 39.11 -0.13
CA GLU A 229 -38.09 40.41 0.01
C GLU A 229 -39.03 40.47 1.23
N LYS A 230 -39.53 39.34 1.72
CA LYS A 230 -40.36 39.27 2.95
C LYS A 230 -39.57 39.32 4.26
N LEU A 231 -38.25 39.30 4.19
CA LEU A 231 -37.32 39.33 5.33
C LEU A 231 -36.80 40.76 5.65
N HIS A 232 -37.21 41.75 4.86
CA HIS A 232 -36.95 43.19 5.05
C HIS A 232 -38.24 43.94 5.37
#